data_AF-A0A1E3LZN8-F1
#
_entry.id   AF-A0A1E3LZN8-F1
#
_cell.length_a   1.000
_cell.length_b   1.000
_cell.length_c   1.000
_cell.angle_alpha   90.00
_cell.angle_beta   90.00
_cell.angle_gamma   90.00
#
_symmetry.space_group_name_H-M   'P 1'
#
loop_
_entity.id
_entity.type
_entity.pdbx_description
1 polymer ?
#
loop_
_entity_poly.entity_id
_entity_poly.type
_entity_poly.pdbx_seq_one_letter_code
_entity_poly.pdbx_strand_id
1 'polypeptide(L)'
;MTQCNIVPRVQPLTEQQFRAKWLRALSRLCDNHGDGQVALWLGITERHLRNVKAGTSLPSADRIWNLLAFDDSAHDELDGEYGLKNVGANAVCTSDPLTIDLIALAHETAQAEAPDSPGGTATTDHELLLKDEGRLRKCYRTLGTWLARIDEIRRPTLRAVGQ
;
A
#
# COMPACT_ATOMS: atom_id res chain seq x y z
N MET A 1 11.66 25.05 -3.89
CA MET A 1 10.34 24.39 -3.99
C MET A 1 10.13 23.59 -2.71
N THR A 2 9.07 23.89 -1.98
CA THR A 2 8.85 23.44 -0.59
C THR A 2 8.52 21.96 -0.56
N GLN A 3 9.43 21.15 0.01
CA GLN A 3 9.23 19.73 0.29
C GLN A 3 8.06 19.61 1.29
N CYS A 4 6.85 19.32 0.80
CA CYS A 4 5.71 19.02 1.66
C CYS A 4 5.79 17.55 2.09
N ASN A 5 6.67 17.26 3.06
CA ASN A 5 6.58 16.04 3.87
C ASN A 5 5.43 16.24 4.89
N ILE A 6 4.21 16.38 4.39
CA ILE A 6 3.03 16.51 5.23
C ILE A 6 2.71 15.11 5.74
N VAL A 7 3.23 14.77 6.92
CA VAL A 7 2.61 13.74 7.74
C VAL A 7 1.16 14.22 7.93
N PRO A 8 0.14 13.49 7.44
CA PRO A 8 -1.24 13.92 7.63
C PRO A 8 -1.43 14.15 9.13
N ARG A 9 -1.97 15.33 9.50
CA ARG A 9 -2.35 15.61 10.89
C ARG A 9 -3.54 14.73 11.21
N VAL A 10 -3.26 13.47 11.52
CA VAL A 10 -4.24 12.49 11.95
C VAL A 10 -4.82 12.96 13.28
N GLN A 11 -6.12 13.23 13.28
CA GLN A 11 -6.85 13.45 14.52
C GLN A 11 -7.41 12.11 15.00
N PRO A 12 -7.41 11.85 16.32
CA PRO A 12 -8.05 10.66 16.84
C PRO A 12 -9.56 10.72 16.54
N LEU A 13 -10.10 9.63 16.00
CA LEU A 13 -11.54 9.48 15.82
C LEU A 13 -12.19 9.19 17.17
N THR A 14 -13.38 9.75 17.39
CA THR A 14 -14.24 9.28 18.48
C THR A 14 -14.76 7.88 18.17
N GLU A 15 -15.19 7.14 19.20
CA GLU A 15 -15.78 5.80 19.00
C GLU A 15 -16.96 5.84 18.02
N GLN A 16 -17.80 6.87 18.09
CA GLN A 16 -18.94 7.03 17.21
C GLN A 16 -18.53 7.26 15.75
N GLN A 17 -17.48 8.06 15.51
CA GLN A 17 -16.95 8.30 14.17
C GLN A 17 -16.34 7.03 13.59
N PHE A 18 -15.50 6.33 14.37
CA PHE A 18 -14.92 5.05 13.98
C PHE A 18 -16.01 4.04 13.62
N ARG A 19 -17.01 3.88 14.48
CA ARG A 19 -18.14 2.96 14.26
C ARG A 19 -18.90 3.32 12.98
N ALA A 20 -19.18 4.58 12.73
CA ALA A 20 -19.89 5.01 11.53
C ALA A 20 -19.13 4.67 10.24
N LYS A 21 -17.81 4.84 10.23
CA LYS A 21 -16.95 4.50 9.08
C LYS A 21 -16.85 2.99 8.89
N TRP A 22 -16.68 2.26 9.99
CA TRP A 22 -16.71 0.81 9.99
C TRP A 22 -18.01 0.23 9.42
N LEU A 23 -19.17 0.76 9.83
CA LEU A 23 -20.46 0.29 9.33
C LEU A 23 -20.64 0.55 7.83
N ARG A 24 -20.03 1.61 7.28
CA ARG A 24 -20.02 1.85 5.82
C ARG A 24 -19.19 0.81 5.09
N ALA A 25 -17.97 0.54 5.58
CA ALA A 25 -17.12 -0.52 5.03
C ALA A 25 -17.83 -1.88 5.07
N LEU A 26 -18.45 -2.21 6.20
CA LEU A 26 -19.21 -3.44 6.37
C LEU A 26 -20.40 -3.54 5.41
N SER A 27 -21.16 -2.45 5.22
CA SER A 27 -22.27 -2.43 4.26
C SER A 27 -21.76 -2.74 2.85
N ARG A 28 -20.68 -2.09 2.41
CA ARG A 28 -20.08 -2.34 1.10
C ARG A 28 -19.61 -3.79 0.95
N LEU A 29 -18.95 -4.35 1.96
CA LEU A 29 -18.52 -5.75 1.95
C LEU A 29 -19.71 -6.70 1.85
N CYS A 30 -20.77 -6.43 2.60
CA CYS A 30 -22.03 -7.17 2.53
C CYS A 30 -22.69 -7.09 1.15
N ASP A 31 -22.69 -5.91 0.52
CA ASP A 31 -23.27 -5.71 -0.81
C ASP A 31 -22.46 -6.45 -1.90
N ASN A 32 -21.13 -6.51 -1.76
CA ASN A 32 -20.24 -7.16 -2.72
C ASN A 32 -20.20 -8.69 -2.59
N HIS A 33 -20.21 -9.20 -1.37
CA HIS A 33 -19.90 -10.61 -1.08
C HIS A 33 -21.06 -11.39 -0.44
N GLY A 34 -22.09 -10.69 0.01
CA GLY A 34 -23.23 -11.25 0.74
C GLY A 34 -22.98 -11.42 2.24
N ASP A 35 -24.06 -11.28 3.01
CA ASP A 35 -24.04 -11.30 4.48
C ASP A 35 -23.45 -12.60 5.06
N GLY A 36 -23.72 -13.76 4.45
CA GLY A 36 -23.26 -15.06 4.95
C GLY A 36 -21.73 -15.23 4.89
N GLN A 37 -21.11 -14.80 3.78
CA GLN A 37 -19.64 -14.85 3.62
C GLN A 37 -18.95 -13.88 4.58
N VAL A 38 -19.47 -12.65 4.68
CA VAL A 38 -18.91 -11.65 5.60
C VAL A 38 -19.04 -12.12 7.06
N ALA A 39 -20.17 -12.71 7.45
CA ALA A 39 -20.35 -13.27 8.79
C ALA A 39 -19.35 -14.39 9.10
N LEU A 40 -19.12 -15.30 8.14
CA LEU A 40 -18.16 -16.39 8.25
C LEU A 40 -16.74 -15.86 8.49
N TRP A 41 -16.29 -14.90 7.69
CA TRP A 41 -14.94 -14.32 7.80
C TRP A 41 -14.75 -13.48 9.06
N LEU A 42 -15.81 -12.87 9.57
CA LEU A 42 -15.83 -12.24 10.89
C LEU A 42 -15.85 -13.25 12.06
N GLY A 43 -16.05 -14.55 11.79
CA GLY A 43 -16.22 -15.56 12.82
C GLY A 43 -17.46 -15.34 13.69
N ILE A 44 -18.54 -14.82 13.09
CA ILE A 44 -19.82 -14.56 13.77
C ILE A 44 -20.99 -15.23 13.05
N THR A 45 -22.11 -15.36 13.76
CA THR A 45 -23.36 -15.81 13.15
C THR A 45 -24.02 -14.68 12.34
N GLU A 46 -24.81 -15.00 11.32
CA GLU A 46 -25.59 -13.99 10.58
C GLU A 46 -26.55 -13.20 11.48
N ARG A 47 -27.06 -13.82 12.55
CA ARG A 47 -27.86 -13.12 13.57
C ARG A 47 -27.04 -12.05 14.27
N HIS A 48 -25.79 -12.34 14.64
CA HIS A 48 -24.90 -11.36 15.23
C HIS A 48 -24.50 -10.29 14.20
N LEU A 49 -24.26 -10.66 12.94
CA LEU A 49 -24.00 -9.68 11.88
C LEU A 49 -25.13 -8.65 11.76
N ARG A 50 -26.40 -9.06 11.88
CA ARG A 50 -27.53 -8.11 11.91
C ARG A 50 -27.45 -7.12 13.06
N ASN A 51 -27.04 -7.57 14.25
CA ASN A 51 -26.83 -6.69 15.41
C ASN A 51 -25.67 -5.70 15.17
N VAL A 52 -24.59 -6.16 14.51
CA VAL A 52 -23.48 -5.30 14.10
C VAL A 52 -23.95 -4.26 13.09
N LYS A 53 -24.65 -4.66 12.03
CA LYS A 53 -25.22 -3.75 11.01
C LYS A 53 -26.18 -2.72 11.63
N ALA A 54 -26.93 -3.11 12.66
CA ALA A 54 -27.80 -2.22 13.44
C ALA A 54 -27.03 -1.28 14.40
N GLY A 55 -25.69 -1.36 14.45
CA GLY A 55 -24.83 -0.52 15.28
C GLY A 55 -24.87 -0.84 16.78
N THR A 56 -25.50 -1.95 17.17
CA THR A 56 -25.67 -2.36 18.59
C THR A 56 -24.44 -3.02 19.18
N SER A 57 -23.55 -3.56 18.35
CA SER A 57 -22.31 -4.19 18.78
C SER A 57 -21.20 -3.97 17.75
N LEU A 58 -19.95 -3.96 18.21
CA LEU A 58 -18.76 -3.91 17.35
C LEU A 58 -18.01 -5.24 17.49
N PRO A 59 -17.56 -5.87 16.40
CA PRO A 59 -16.64 -6.99 16.50
C PRO A 59 -15.34 -6.58 17.19
N SER A 60 -14.63 -7.55 17.75
CA SER A 60 -13.29 -7.32 18.31
C SER A 60 -12.29 -6.96 17.20
N ALA A 61 -11.23 -6.24 17.57
CA ALA A 61 -10.26 -5.72 16.60
C ALA A 61 -9.62 -6.82 15.74
N ASP A 62 -9.30 -7.98 16.31
CA ASP A 62 -8.78 -9.13 15.56
C ASP A 62 -9.72 -9.54 14.40
N ARG A 63 -11.03 -9.56 14.64
CA ARG A 63 -12.02 -9.92 13.61
C ARG A 63 -12.14 -8.87 12.52
N ILE A 64 -12.09 -7.60 12.91
CA ILE A 64 -12.10 -6.47 11.97
C ILE A 64 -10.88 -6.57 11.06
N TRP A 65 -9.69 -6.82 11.62
CA TRP A 65 -8.46 -6.90 10.83
C TRP A 65 -8.35 -8.15 9.98
N ASN A 66 -8.89 -9.29 10.44
CA ASN A 66 -8.91 -10.51 9.64
C ASN A 66 -9.71 -10.40 8.33
N LEU A 67 -10.61 -9.42 8.21
CA LEU A 67 -11.32 -9.18 6.94
C LEU A 67 -10.40 -8.71 5.82
N LEU A 68 -9.21 -8.18 6.11
CA LEU A 68 -8.21 -7.89 5.08
C LEU A 68 -7.70 -9.16 4.38
N ALA A 69 -7.76 -10.32 5.04
CA ALA A 69 -7.44 -11.59 4.39
C ALA A 69 -8.56 -12.09 3.46
N PHE A 70 -9.76 -11.51 3.57
CA PHE A 70 -10.90 -11.82 2.72
C PHE A 70 -11.04 -10.85 1.55
N ASP A 71 -10.89 -9.54 1.83
CA ASP A 71 -10.96 -8.46 0.86
C ASP A 71 -9.91 -7.40 1.20
N ASP A 72 -8.96 -7.17 0.29
CA ASP A 72 -7.85 -6.22 0.47
C ASP A 72 -8.33 -4.77 0.71
N SER A 73 -9.55 -4.44 0.29
CA SER A 73 -10.17 -3.13 0.45
C SER A 73 -11.04 -3.03 1.71
N ALA A 74 -11.08 -4.06 2.57
CA ALA A 74 -12.04 -4.13 3.69
C ALA A 74 -12.02 -2.93 4.65
N HIS A 75 -10.93 -2.16 4.69
CA HIS A 75 -10.76 -1.02 5.58
C HIS A 75 -10.68 0.34 4.87
N ASP A 76 -10.89 0.41 3.55
CA ASP A 76 -10.70 1.65 2.77
C ASP A 76 -11.39 2.88 3.39
N GLU A 77 -12.62 2.73 3.89
CA GLU A 77 -13.36 3.82 4.55
C GLU A 77 -12.76 4.25 5.90
N LEU A 78 -12.11 3.34 6.62
CA LEU A 78 -11.41 3.63 7.88
C LEU A 78 -10.06 4.26 7.59
N ASP A 79 -9.27 3.66 6.71
CA ASP A 79 -7.93 4.13 6.35
C ASP A 79 -7.97 5.51 5.70
N GLY A 80 -9.01 5.79 4.92
CA GLY A 80 -9.25 7.10 4.32
C GLY A 80 -9.32 8.24 5.33
N GLU A 81 -9.84 8.01 6.55
CA GLU A 81 -9.86 9.04 7.62
C GLU A 81 -8.46 9.39 8.11
N TYR A 82 -7.54 8.43 8.01
CA TYR A 82 -6.15 8.59 8.37
C TYR A 82 -5.28 9.05 7.19
N GLY A 83 -5.88 9.28 6.01
CA GLY A 83 -5.16 9.56 4.77
C GLY A 83 -4.32 8.37 4.30
N LEU A 84 -4.66 7.16 4.73
CA LEU A 84 -4.00 5.92 4.39
C LEU A 84 -4.78 5.20 3.28
N LYS A 85 -4.08 4.31 2.59
CA LYS A 85 -4.65 3.39 1.62
C LYS A 85 -4.04 2.03 1.85
N ASN A 86 -4.86 0.99 1.99
CA ASN A 86 -4.36 -0.37 2.03
C ASN A 86 -3.86 -0.77 0.64
N VAL A 87 -2.60 -1.15 0.62
CA VAL A 87 -1.93 -1.73 -0.53
C VAL A 87 -1.09 -2.88 -0.01
N GLY A 88 -1.10 -4.00 -0.72
CA GLY A 88 -0.20 -5.10 -0.40
C GLY A 88 1.24 -4.58 -0.35
N ALA A 89 2.07 -5.09 0.57
CA ALA A 89 3.45 -4.62 0.75
C ALA A 89 4.28 -4.67 -0.55
N ASN A 90 3.93 -5.57 -1.47
CA ASN A 90 4.56 -5.76 -2.77
C ASN A 90 3.72 -5.22 -3.94
N ALA A 91 2.62 -4.52 -3.68
CA ALA A 91 1.75 -3.98 -4.70
C ALA A 91 2.51 -2.91 -5.50
N VAL A 92 2.62 -3.13 -6.81
CA VAL A 92 3.17 -2.13 -7.73
C VAL A 92 2.08 -1.10 -7.98
N CYS A 93 2.07 -0.02 -7.20
CA CYS A 93 1.16 1.10 -7.43
C CYS A 93 1.55 1.79 -8.74
N THR A 94 0.80 1.51 -9.81
CA THR A 94 0.90 2.11 -11.15
C THR A 94 0.37 3.55 -11.22
N SER A 95 0.07 4.18 -10.08
CA SER A 95 -0.52 5.53 -10.06
C SER A 95 0.43 6.61 -10.59
N ASP A 96 1.72 6.32 -10.73
CA ASP A 96 2.64 7.09 -11.57
C ASP A 96 3.38 6.15 -12.52
N PRO A 97 3.50 6.48 -13.82
CA PRO A 97 4.33 5.72 -14.74
C PRO A 97 5.80 5.78 -14.28
N LEU A 98 6.34 4.65 -13.81
CA LEU A 98 7.79 4.51 -13.51
C LEU A 98 8.66 5.05 -14.65
N THR A 99 8.18 4.95 -15.89
CA THR A 99 8.80 5.48 -17.09
C THR A 99 9.18 6.97 -16.96
N ILE A 100 8.31 7.81 -16.39
CA ILE A 100 8.58 9.25 -16.23
C ILE A 100 9.72 9.46 -15.24
N ASP A 101 9.68 8.75 -14.11
CA ASP A 101 10.71 8.84 -13.08
C ASP A 101 12.06 8.32 -13.59
N LEU A 102 12.06 7.24 -14.37
CA LEU A 102 13.28 6.69 -14.99
C LEU A 102 13.85 7.63 -16.05
N ILE A 103 13.02 8.26 -16.89
CA ILE A 103 13.48 9.23 -17.90
C ILE A 103 14.13 10.43 -17.20
N ALA A 104 13.48 10.97 -16.15
CA ALA A 104 14.01 12.11 -15.43
C ALA A 104 15.30 11.76 -14.68
N LEU A 105 15.37 10.57 -14.07
CA LEU A 105 16.59 10.08 -13.43
C LEU A 105 17.73 9.89 -14.44
N ALA A 106 17.45 9.32 -15.62
CA ALA A 106 18.42 9.14 -16.68
C ALA A 106 18.97 10.49 -17.17
N HIS A 107 18.11 11.51 -17.27
CA HIS A 107 18.52 12.86 -17.61
C HIS A 107 19.43 13.49 -16.55
N GLU A 108 19.07 13.38 -15.27
CA GLU A 108 19.90 13.87 -14.15
C GLU A 108 21.25 13.16 -14.05
N THR A 109 21.29 11.87 -14.35
CA THR A 109 22.54 11.10 -14.39
C THR A 109 23.39 11.54 -15.58
N ALA A 110 22.80 11.69 -16.77
CA ALA A 110 23.51 12.18 -17.94
C ALA A 110 24.10 13.59 -17.76
N GLN A 111 23.40 14.48 -17.03
CA GLN A 111 23.92 15.80 -16.67
C GLN A 111 25.09 15.73 -15.69
N ALA A 112 25.02 14.83 -14.69
CA ALA A 112 26.09 14.65 -13.72
C ALA A 112 27.35 14.01 -14.34
N GLU A 113 27.17 13.18 -15.36
CA GLU A 113 28.28 12.52 -16.10
C GLU A 113 28.81 13.36 -17.28
N ALA A 114 28.27 14.57 -17.49
CA ALA A 114 28.68 15.43 -18.58
C ALA A 114 30.14 15.90 -18.39
N PRO A 115 30.95 16.03 -19.46
CA PRO A 115 32.36 16.42 -19.33
C PRO A 115 32.58 17.81 -18.69
N ASP A 116 31.55 18.65 -18.73
CA ASP A 116 31.49 20.00 -18.15
C ASP A 116 30.82 20.03 -16.76
N SER A 117 30.44 18.88 -16.20
CA SER A 117 29.92 18.78 -14.85
C SER A 117 31.04 19.02 -13.81
N PRO A 118 30.71 19.47 -12.58
CA PRO A 118 31.67 19.61 -11.49
C PRO A 118 32.53 18.38 -11.21
N GLY A 119 32.00 17.17 -11.40
CA GLY A 119 32.71 15.90 -11.24
C GLY A 119 33.34 15.32 -12.51
N GLY A 120 33.05 15.91 -13.67
CA GLY A 120 33.33 15.30 -14.97
C GLY A 120 32.57 13.97 -15.11
N THR A 121 33.27 12.89 -15.47
CA THR A 121 32.63 11.57 -15.62
C THR A 121 32.36 10.85 -14.30
N ALA A 122 32.83 11.36 -13.16
CA ALA A 122 32.63 10.75 -11.85
C ALA A 122 31.59 11.55 -11.06
N THR A 123 30.56 10.89 -10.54
CA THR A 123 29.55 11.58 -9.72
C THR A 123 30.14 11.96 -8.36
N THR A 124 30.14 13.25 -8.05
CA THR A 124 30.60 13.81 -6.77
C THR A 124 29.52 13.75 -5.70
N ASP A 125 29.94 13.83 -4.43
CA ASP A 125 29.00 13.94 -3.29
C ASP A 125 28.05 15.12 -3.43
N HIS A 126 28.52 16.24 -3.99
CA HIS A 126 27.69 17.42 -4.26
C HIS A 126 26.60 17.12 -5.30
N GLU A 127 26.96 16.48 -6.41
CA GLU A 127 26.00 16.09 -7.46
C GLU A 127 25.01 15.04 -6.97
N LEU A 128 25.42 14.13 -6.07
CA LEU A 128 24.52 13.17 -5.44
C LEU A 128 23.49 13.84 -4.53
N LEU A 129 23.91 14.82 -3.73
CA LEU A 129 23.03 15.56 -2.82
C LEU A 129 22.03 16.48 -3.55
N LEU A 130 22.29 16.80 -4.81
CA LEU A 130 21.38 17.58 -5.66
C LEU A 130 20.30 16.74 -6.37
N LYS A 131 20.46 15.41 -6.40
CA LYS A 131 19.47 14.53 -7.03
C LYS A 131 18.17 14.49 -6.22
N ASP A 132 17.07 14.23 -6.92
CA ASP A 132 15.79 13.97 -6.26
C ASP A 132 15.84 12.61 -5.54
N GLU A 133 16.18 12.63 -4.26
CA GLU A 133 16.26 11.44 -3.41
C GLU A 133 14.93 10.66 -3.37
N GLY A 134 13.80 11.37 -3.42
CA GLY A 134 12.48 10.75 -3.45
C GLY A 134 12.28 9.92 -4.71
N ARG A 135 12.66 10.48 -5.86
CA ARG A 135 12.64 9.79 -7.16
C ARG A 135 13.61 8.61 -7.20
N LEU A 136 14.84 8.80 -6.72
CA LEU A 136 15.85 7.74 -6.60
C LEU A 136 15.32 6.55 -5.79
N ARG A 137 14.76 6.82 -4.60
CA ARG A 137 14.18 5.78 -3.73
C ARG A 137 12.98 5.09 -4.36
N LYS A 138 12.13 5.82 -5.10
CA LYS A 138 10.99 5.24 -5.82
C LYS A 138 11.46 4.27 -6.90
N CYS A 139 12.37 4.70 -7.78
CA CYS A 139 12.96 3.86 -8.82
C CYS A 139 13.67 2.63 -8.21
N TYR A 140 14.48 2.82 -7.18
CA TYR A 140 15.17 1.74 -6.49
C TYR A 140 14.22 0.69 -5.94
N ARG A 141 13.16 1.11 -5.24
CA ARG A 141 12.15 0.17 -4.70
C ARG A 141 11.48 -0.63 -5.81
N THR A 142 11.01 0.04 -6.87
CA THR A 142 10.29 -0.65 -7.95
C THR A 142 11.20 -1.64 -8.70
N LEU A 143 12.43 -1.23 -9.03
CA LEU A 143 13.41 -2.12 -9.67
C LEU A 143 13.81 -3.27 -8.75
N GLY A 144 14.00 -3.01 -7.45
CA GLY A 144 14.29 -4.01 -6.43
C GLY A 144 13.20 -5.07 -6.33
N THR A 145 11.92 -4.67 -6.35
CA THR A 145 10.77 -5.60 -6.38
C THR A 145 10.78 -6.47 -7.64
N TRP A 146 11.12 -5.92 -8.81
CA TRP A 146 11.23 -6.70 -10.03
C TRP A 146 12.36 -7.73 -9.96
N LEU A 147 13.52 -7.35 -9.45
CA LEU A 147 14.64 -8.26 -9.24
C LEU A 147 14.29 -9.39 -8.27
N ALA A 148 13.67 -9.06 -7.13
CA ALA A 148 13.21 -10.06 -6.17
C ALA A 148 12.22 -11.06 -6.79
N ARG A 149 11.30 -10.58 -7.63
CA ARG A 149 10.36 -11.43 -8.37
C ARG A 149 11.07 -12.31 -9.41
N ILE A 150 12.07 -11.78 -10.11
CA ILE A 150 12.90 -12.56 -11.03
C ILE A 150 13.61 -13.68 -10.27
N ASP A 151 14.15 -13.39 -9.09
CA ASP A 151 14.82 -14.37 -8.24
C ASP A 151 13.84 -15.45 -7.77
N GLU A 152 12.62 -15.08 -7.39
CA GLU A 152 11.56 -16.03 -7.04
C GLU A 152 11.20 -16.96 -8.20
N ILE A 153 11.02 -16.42 -9.41
CA ILE A 153 10.76 -17.21 -10.63
C ILE A 153 11.92 -18.18 -10.91
N ARG A 154 13.16 -17.74 -10.65
CA ARG A 154 14.37 -18.54 -10.88
C ARG A 154 14.62 -19.58 -9.80
N ARG A 155 13.96 -19.50 -8.64
CA ARG A 155 14.13 -20.51 -7.58
C ARG A 155 13.61 -21.87 -8.08
N PRO A 156 14.43 -22.94 -8.01
CA PRO A 156 13.99 -24.26 -8.41
C PRO A 156 12.82 -24.69 -7.52
N THR A 157 11.67 -24.97 -8.14
CA THR A 157 10.51 -25.51 -7.45
C THR A 157 10.82 -26.96 -7.09
N LEU A 158 10.91 -27.26 -5.79
CA LEU A 158 10.97 -28.64 -5.31
C LEU A 158 9.69 -29.35 -5.76
N ARG A 159 9.79 -30.19 -6.80
CA ARG A 159 8.71 -31.09 -7.18
C ARG A 159 8.55 -32.11 -6.06
N ALA A 160 7.35 -32.19 -5.49
CA ALA A 160 7.01 -33.29 -4.60
C ALA A 160 7.26 -34.61 -5.34
N VAL A 161 8.12 -35.46 -4.77
CA VAL A 161 8.27 -36.84 -5.23
C VAL A 161 6.98 -37.56 -4.85
N GLY A 162 6.35 -38.18 -5.85
CA GLY A 162 4.99 -38.74 -5.78
C GLY A 162 4.78 -39.73 -4.64
N GLN A 163 3.53 -39.75 -4.17
CA GLN A 163 2.94 -40.86 -3.41
C GLN A 163 2.84 -42.12 -4.28
#